data_AF-A0A6V7LPJ7-F1
#
_entry.id   AF-A0A6V7LPJ7-F1
#
_cell.length_a   1.000
_cell.length_b   1.000
_cell.length_c   1.000
_cell.angle_alpha   90.00
_cell.angle_beta   90.00
_cell.angle_gamma   90.00
#
_symmetry.space_group_name_H-M   'P 1'
#
loop_
_entity.id
_entity.type
_entity.pdbx_description
1 polymer ?
#
loop_
_entity_poly.entity_id
_entity_poly.type
_entity_poly.pdbx_seq_one_letter_code
_entity_poly.pdbx_strand_id
1 'polypeptide(L)' 'IHAMPKSILGSDLPNPRELSVKLFRRGKREDGGLTLAVMQWGQILAHDFGRQVIDQT' A
#
# COMPACT_ATOMS: atom_id res chain seq x y z
N ILE A 1 -6.69 -19.59 14.28
CA ILE A 1 -6.17 -18.22 14.53
C ILE A 1 -4.69 -18.25 14.21
N HIS A 2 -4.23 -17.56 13.17
CA HIS A 2 -2.81 -17.54 12.81
C HIS A 2 -2.03 -16.69 13.82
N ALA A 3 -0.81 -17.12 14.16
CA ALA A 3 0.10 -16.34 14.98
C ALA A 3 0.41 -15.00 14.29
N MET A 4 0.58 -13.93 15.07
CA MET A 4 0.95 -12.62 14.52
C MET A 4 2.34 -12.71 13.87
N PRO A 5 2.54 -12.09 12.69
CA PRO A 5 3.84 -12.07 12.05
C PRO A 5 4.84 -11.29 12.92
N LYS A 6 6.09 -11.77 12.97
CA LYS A 6 7.16 -11.18 13.79
C LYS A 6 7.99 -10.20 12.95
N SER A 7 8.53 -9.18 13.61
CA SER A 7 9.53 -8.28 13.05
C SER A 7 10.89 -8.98 12.98
N ILE A 8 11.85 -8.40 12.26
CA ILE A 8 13.25 -8.86 12.23
C ILE A 8 13.92 -8.79 13.62
N LEU A 9 13.34 -8.03 14.56
CA LEU A 9 13.80 -7.93 15.95
C LEU A 9 13.08 -8.92 16.89
N GLY A 10 12.21 -9.79 16.34
CA GLY A 10 11.50 -10.83 17.10
C GLY A 10 10.22 -10.37 17.82
N SER A 11 9.90 -9.07 17.79
CA SER A 11 8.64 -8.53 18.34
C SER A 11 7.46 -8.78 17.41
N ASP A 12 6.23 -8.80 17.94
CA ASP A 12 5.02 -8.90 17.10
C ASP A 12 4.83 -7.65 16.24
N LEU A 13 4.51 -7.82 14.96
CA LEU A 13 4.09 -6.73 14.11
C LEU A 13 2.72 -6.21 14.56
N PRO A 14 2.49 -4.89 14.52
CA PRO A 14 1.21 -4.31 14.92
C PRO A 14 0.09 -4.79 13.99
N ASN A 15 -1.13 -4.84 14.53
CA ASN A 15 -2.30 -5.10 13.71
C ASN A 15 -2.40 -4.03 12.60
N PRO A 16 -2.43 -4.41 11.30
CA PRO A 16 -2.41 -3.45 10.20
C PRO A 16 -3.61 -2.49 10.20
N ARG A 17 -4.78 -2.95 10.66
CA ARG A 17 -5.99 -2.12 10.75
C ARG A 17 -5.88 -1.10 11.87
N GLU A 18 -5.39 -1.52 13.02
CA GLU A 18 -5.15 -0.62 14.15
C GLU A 18 -4.11 0.46 13.78
N LEU A 19 -3.01 0.05 13.13
CA LEU A 19 -1.99 0.96 12.64
C LEU A 19 -2.57 1.97 11.63
N SER A 20 -3.39 1.51 10.69
CA SER A 20 -4.04 2.35 9.68
C SER A 20 -4.88 3.47 10.31
N VAL A 21 -5.67 3.16 11.35
CA VAL A 21 -6.50 4.15 12.04
C VAL A 21 -5.66 5.17 12.81
N LYS A 22 -4.55 4.73 13.42
CA LYS A 22 -3.64 5.61 14.17
C LYS A 22 -2.88 6.57 13.25
N LEU A 23 -2.45 6.10 12.08
CA LEU A 23 -1.61 6.89 11.17
C LEU A 23 -2.41 7.77 10.19
N PHE A 24 -3.46 7.23 9.59
CA PHE A 24 -4.18 7.91 8.51
C PHE A 24 -5.48 8.51 9.04
N ARG A 25 -5.48 9.83 9.22
CA ARG A 25 -6.71 10.58 9.53
C ARG A 25 -7.60 10.62 8.30
N ARG A 26 -8.88 10.29 8.48
CA ARG A 26 -9.88 10.39 7.41
C ARG A 26 -10.09 11.87 7.04
N GLY A 27 -9.88 12.21 5.78
CA GLY A 27 -10.10 13.55 5.26
C GLY A 27 -10.06 13.56 3.74
N LYS A 28 -10.81 14.46 3.12
CA LYS A 28 -10.68 14.75 1.69
C LYS A 28 -9.62 15.84 1.53
N ARG A 29 -8.60 15.56 0.73
CA ARG A 29 -7.61 16.56 0.30
C ARG A 29 -7.59 16.52 -1.21
N GLU A 30 -7.91 17.65 -1.82
CA GLU A 30 -7.79 17.86 -3.26
C GLU A 30 -6.43 18.49 -3.55
N ASP A 31 -5.84 18.15 -4.69
CA ASP A 31 -4.62 18.76 -5.17
C ASP A 31 -4.99 19.80 -6.24
N GLY A 32 -4.59 21.06 -6.03
CA GLY A 32 -4.91 22.16 -6.96
C GLY A 32 -3.98 22.26 -8.17
N GLY A 33 -2.87 21.53 -8.17
CA GLY A 33 -1.88 21.53 -9.26
C GLY A 33 -1.94 20.31 -10.16
N LEU A 34 -2.63 19.25 -9.74
CA LEU A 34 -2.71 17.97 -10.45
C LEU A 34 -4.16 17.58 -10.74
N THR A 35 -4.36 16.96 -11.91
CA THR A 35 -5.66 16.39 -12.26
C THR A 35 -5.76 14.94 -11.80
N LEU A 36 -6.99 14.41 -11.74
CA LEU A 36 -7.24 12.99 -11.46
C LEU A 36 -6.53 12.04 -12.43
N ALA A 37 -6.19 12.52 -13.63
CA ALA A 37 -5.45 11.73 -14.62
C ALA A 37 -4.09 11.27 -14.08
N VAL A 38 -3.44 12.04 -13.20
CA VAL A 38 -2.15 11.66 -12.61
C VAL A 38 -2.28 10.43 -11.73
N MET A 39 -3.32 10.36 -10.89
CA MET A 39 -3.62 9.17 -10.08
C MET A 39 -3.90 7.97 -10.98
N GLN A 40 -4.74 8.16 -12.00
CA GLN A 40 -5.15 7.09 -12.91
C GLN A 40 -3.96 6.53 -13.70
N TRP A 41 -3.09 7.39 -14.21
CA TRP A 41 -1.92 7.00 -14.98
C TRP A 41 -0.91 6.23 -14.11
N GLY A 42 -0.70 6.66 -12.87
CA GLY A 42 0.16 5.93 -11.92
C GLY A 42 -0.32 4.49 -11.68
N GLN A 43 -1.62 4.27 -11.56
CA GLN A 43 -2.18 2.92 -11.44
C GLN A 43 -1.97 2.09 -12.71
N ILE A 44 -2.19 2.68 -13.89
CA ILE A 44 -1.96 2.00 -15.18
C ILE A 44 -0.51 1.51 -15.26
N LEU A 45 0.46 2.39 -15.01
CA LEU A 45 1.88 2.03 -15.03
C LEU A 45 2.18 0.94 -13.99
N ALA A 46 1.70 1.07 -12.75
CA ALA A 46 1.93 0.07 -11.70
C ALA A 46 1.41 -1.32 -12.09
N HIS A 47 0.26 -1.39 -12.77
CA HIS A 47 -0.30 -2.65 -13.26
C HIS A 47 0.47 -3.23 -14.44
N ASP A 48 1.05 -2.39 -15.30
CA ASP A 48 1.88 -2.82 -16.42
C ASP A 48 3.21 -3.42 -15.93
N PHE A 49 3.92 -2.70 -15.04
CA PHE A 49 5.19 -3.17 -14.48
C PHE A 49 5.02 -4.33 -13.48
N GLY A 50 3.98 -4.29 -12.64
CA GLY A 50 3.80 -5.26 -11.56
C GLY A 50 3.33 -6.64 -12.02
N ARG A 51 2.93 -6.80 -13.29
CA ARG A 51 2.48 -8.07 -13.87
C ARG A 51 3.59 -8.87 -14.57
N GLN A 52 4.86 -8.53 -14.35
CA GLN A 52 5.96 -9.39 -14.76
C GLN A 52 5.87 -10.71 -13.98
N VAL A 53 5.29 -11.74 -14.61
CA VAL A 53 5.44 -13.13 -14.19
C VAL A 53 6.93 -13.42 -14.27
N ILE A 54 7.55 -13.72 -13.13
CA ILE A 54 8.90 -14.30 -13.13
C ILE A 54 8.74 -15.65 -13.80
N ASP A 55 9.10 -15.75 -15.08
CA ASP A 55 9.17 -17.02 -15.78
C ASP A 55 10.30 -17.83 -15.12
N GLN A 56 9.92 -18.77 -14.26
CA GLN A 56 10.85 -19.70 -13.64
C GLN A 56 11.06 -20.88 -14.58
N THR A 57 11.93 -20.70 -15.58
CA THR A 57 12.58 -21.81 -16.31
C THR A 57 13.92 -22.15 -15.70
#